data_AF-A0AAW5CQ21-F1
#
_entry.id   AF-A0AAW5CQ21-F1
#
_cell.length_a   1.000
_cell.length_b   1.000
_cell.length_c   1.000
_cell.angle_alpha   90.00
_cell.angle_beta   90.00
_cell.angle_gamma   90.00
#
_symmetry.space_group_name_H-M   'P 1'
#
loop_
_entity.id
_entity.type
_entity.pdbx_description
1 polymer ?
#
loop_
_entity_poly.entity_id
_entity_poly.type
_entity_poly.pdbx_seq_one_letter_code
_entity_poly.pdbx_strand_id
1 'polypeptide(L)'
;MANQARLQGIFGPNSDWPKASMTFEENIASLATHKKEFMSRAAFTYAIYTRHSEKYIGCVYIDPPQSSDFDCDCDVYLWIGAEDTTLDNLLYQTITHWLKTAWPFSKLAFPSRNVAFNTE
;
A
#
# COMPACT_ATOMS: atom_id res chain seq x y z
N MET A 1 -15.45 -8.32 2.17
CA MET A 1 -14.01 -8.67 2.11
C MET A 1 -13.48 -8.84 3.53
N ALA A 2 -12.66 -9.86 3.81
CA ALA A 2 -12.22 -10.23 5.17
C ALA A 2 -11.42 -9.14 5.90
N ASN A 3 -10.73 -8.25 5.17
CA ASN A 3 -9.90 -7.19 5.75
C ASN A 3 -10.55 -5.79 5.67
N GLN A 4 -11.79 -5.66 5.19
CA GLN A 4 -12.38 -4.35 4.83
C GLN A 4 -12.30 -3.33 5.98
N ALA A 5 -12.83 -3.67 7.17
CA ALA A 5 -12.86 -2.76 8.31
C ALA A 5 -11.48 -2.33 8.80
N ARG A 6 -10.44 -3.15 8.58
CA ARG A 6 -9.06 -2.86 9.00
C ARG A 6 -8.29 -2.03 7.98
N LEU A 7 -8.70 -2.06 6.72
CA LEU A 7 -8.04 -1.33 5.64
C LEU A 7 -8.63 0.07 5.43
N GLN A 8 -9.78 0.36 6.04
CA GLN A 8 -10.39 1.67 5.95
C GLN A 8 -9.44 2.74 6.48
N GLY A 9 -9.22 3.79 5.69
CA GLY A 9 -8.34 4.91 6.05
C GLY A 9 -6.85 4.64 5.84
N ILE A 10 -6.46 3.51 5.24
CA ILE A 10 -5.03 3.21 4.97
C ILE A 10 -4.38 4.22 4.03
N PHE A 11 -5.16 4.81 3.12
CA PHE A 11 -4.73 5.87 2.22
C PHE A 11 -5.06 7.27 2.76
N GLY A 12 -5.37 7.37 4.05
CA GLY A 12 -5.67 8.64 4.72
C GLY A 12 -7.16 8.86 5.00
N PRO A 13 -7.48 9.93 5.76
CA PRO A 13 -8.82 10.21 6.29
C PRO A 13 -9.85 10.51 5.20
N ASN A 14 -9.40 10.98 4.04
CA ASN A 14 -10.26 11.29 2.88
C ASN A 14 -10.47 10.08 1.96
N SER A 15 -9.88 8.92 2.29
CA SER A 15 -10.05 7.70 1.51
C SER A 15 -11.13 6.81 2.10
N ASP A 16 -12.17 6.58 1.31
CA ASP A 16 -13.23 5.64 1.62
C ASP A 16 -12.86 4.18 1.26
N TRP A 17 -11.64 3.93 0.79
CA TRP A 17 -11.23 2.60 0.39
C TRP A 17 -10.81 1.73 1.59
N PRO A 18 -11.17 0.44 1.61
CA PRO A 18 -12.19 -0.19 0.77
C PRO A 18 -13.60 0.08 1.34
N LYS A 19 -14.53 0.50 0.48
CA LYS A 19 -15.92 0.75 0.88
C LYS A 19 -16.58 -0.55 1.32
N ALA A 20 -17.45 -0.49 2.33
CA ALA A 20 -18.20 -1.67 2.77
C ALA A 20 -19.09 -2.24 1.66
N SER A 21 -19.57 -1.38 0.75
CA SER A 21 -20.36 -1.74 -0.42
C SER A 21 -19.54 -2.10 -1.66
N MET A 22 -18.20 -2.19 -1.55
CA MET A 22 -17.33 -2.39 -2.70
C MET A 22 -17.64 -3.71 -3.41
N THR A 23 -18.00 -3.62 -4.70
CA THR A 23 -18.39 -4.77 -5.51
C THR A 23 -17.17 -5.52 -6.06
N PHE A 24 -17.42 -6.72 -6.60
CA PHE A 24 -16.37 -7.49 -7.27
C PHE A 24 -15.89 -6.80 -8.55
N GLU A 25 -16.82 -6.17 -9.29
CA GLU A 25 -16.52 -5.40 -10.50
C GLU A 25 -15.68 -4.16 -10.20
N GLU A 26 -15.99 -3.44 -9.11
CA GLU A 26 -15.18 -2.30 -8.65
C GLU A 26 -13.78 -2.74 -8.24
N ASN A 27 -13.65 -3.93 -7.63
CA ASN A 27 -12.35 -4.51 -7.31
C ASN A 27 -11.56 -4.92 -8.57
N ILE A 28 -12.22 -5.42 -9.61
CA ILE A 28 -11.56 -5.69 -10.90
C ILE A 28 -11.11 -4.38 -11.55
N ALA A 29 -11.95 -3.35 -11.50
CA ALA A 29 -11.64 -2.04 -12.06
C ALA A 29 -10.41 -1.41 -11.38
N SER A 30 -10.27 -1.53 -10.04
CA SER A 30 -9.07 -1.05 -9.36
C SER A 30 -7.80 -1.80 -9.79
N LEU A 31 -7.86 -3.12 -10.00
CA LEU A 31 -6.74 -3.89 -10.54
C LEU A 31 -6.37 -3.47 -11.96
N ALA A 32 -7.35 -3.12 -12.79
CA ALA A 32 -7.09 -2.58 -14.13
C ALA A 32 -6.37 -1.22 -14.07
N THR A 33 -6.72 -0.36 -13.10
CA THR A 33 -6.02 0.90 -12.83
C THR A 33 -4.58 0.65 -12.40
N HIS A 34 -4.34 -0.23 -11.41
CA HIS A 34 -2.98 -0.58 -10.98
C HIS A 34 -2.12 -1.13 -12.13
N LYS A 35 -2.72 -1.94 -13.01
CA LYS A 35 -2.03 -2.43 -14.21
C LYS A 35 -1.60 -1.28 -15.13
N LYS A 36 -2.48 -0.30 -15.36
CA LYS A 36 -2.16 0.87 -16.18
C LYS A 36 -1.03 1.69 -15.56
N GLU A 37 -1.10 1.94 -14.25
CA GLU A 37 -0.09 2.69 -13.50
C GLU A 37 1.28 2.02 -13.55
N PHE A 38 1.31 0.69 -13.38
CA PHE A 38 2.52 -0.11 -13.48
C PHE A 38 3.14 -0.01 -14.88
N MET A 39 2.31 -0.10 -15.93
CA MET A 39 2.78 0.03 -17.32
C MET A 39 3.30 1.42 -17.67
N SER A 40 2.70 2.47 -17.09
CA SER A 40 3.19 3.84 -17.23
C SER A 40 4.32 4.21 -16.27
N ARG A 41 4.73 3.30 -15.37
CA ARG A 41 5.70 3.56 -14.29
C ARG A 41 5.30 4.74 -13.39
N ALA A 42 4.00 4.93 -13.19
CA ALA A 42 3.45 6.03 -12.40
C ALA A 42 3.29 5.64 -10.93
N ALA A 43 2.85 4.41 -10.67
CA ALA A 43 2.71 3.83 -9.34
C ALA A 43 2.88 2.31 -9.44
N PHE A 44 3.21 1.67 -8.33
CA PHE A 44 3.49 0.24 -8.29
C PHE A 44 2.77 -0.44 -7.13
N THR A 45 1.95 -1.45 -7.47
CA THR A 45 1.23 -2.27 -6.49
C THR A 45 1.74 -3.70 -6.53
N TYR A 46 2.11 -4.23 -5.36
CA TYR A 46 2.61 -5.59 -5.20
C TYR A 46 1.72 -6.39 -4.25
N ALA A 47 1.25 -7.55 -4.70
CA ALA A 47 0.57 -8.51 -3.85
C ALA A 47 1.59 -9.38 -3.08
N ILE A 48 1.34 -9.59 -1.80
CA ILE A 48 2.19 -10.39 -0.92
C ILE A 48 1.59 -11.78 -0.78
N TYR A 49 2.43 -12.79 -1.04
CA TYR A 49 2.05 -14.19 -0.95
C TYR A 49 2.97 -14.95 0.00
N THR A 50 2.42 -15.96 0.68
CA THR A 50 3.24 -16.95 1.38
C THR A 50 3.97 -17.82 0.36
N ARG A 51 5.24 -18.16 0.64
CA ARG A 51 6.09 -18.92 -0.28
C ARG A 51 5.56 -20.32 -0.61
N HIS A 52 4.88 -20.96 0.33
CA HIS A 52 4.51 -22.38 0.22
C HIS A 52 3.06 -22.62 -0.21
N SER A 53 2.13 -21.78 0.23
CA SER A 53 0.69 -21.99 -0.03
C SER A 53 0.12 -21.04 -1.07
N GLU A 54 0.93 -20.13 -1.64
CA GLU A 54 0.46 -19.03 -2.51
C GLU A 54 -0.75 -18.31 -1.89
N LYS A 55 -0.81 -18.24 -0.56
CA LYS A 55 -1.87 -17.56 0.16
C LYS A 55 -1.64 -16.07 0.02
N TYR A 56 -2.61 -15.35 -0.53
CA TYR A 56 -2.60 -13.89 -0.52
C TYR A 56 -2.74 -13.39 0.92
N ILE A 57 -1.74 -12.66 1.38
CA ILE A 57 -1.66 -12.20 2.78
C ILE A 57 -1.57 -10.68 2.90
N GLY A 58 -1.37 -9.93 1.83
CA GLY A 58 -1.25 -8.48 1.96
C GLY A 58 -0.93 -7.75 0.67
N CYS A 59 -0.71 -6.45 0.78
CA CYS A 59 -0.37 -5.62 -0.36
C CYS A 59 0.63 -4.52 0.04
N VAL A 60 1.41 -4.08 -0.95
CA VAL A 60 2.27 -2.90 -0.89
C VAL A 60 1.89 -1.99 -2.05
N TYR A 61 1.78 -0.70 -1.78
CA TYR A 61 1.55 0.36 -2.76
C TYR A 61 2.70 1.35 -2.66
N ILE A 62 3.23 1.74 -3.81
CA ILE A 62 4.29 2.74 -3.96
C ILE A 62 3.75 3.78 -4.91
N ASP A 63 3.36 4.91 -4.35
CA ASP A 63 2.67 5.97 -5.06
C ASP A 63 3.55 7.22 -5.08
N PRO A 64 3.35 8.13 -6.05
CA PRO A 64 3.97 9.44 -5.99
C PRO A 64 3.50 10.17 -4.71
N PRO A 65 4.35 11.07 -4.15
CA PRO A 65 3.99 11.85 -2.98
C PRO A 65 2.66 12.58 -3.17
N GLN A 66 1.72 12.38 -2.26
CA GLN A 66 0.40 13.01 -2.29
C GLN A 66 0.42 14.43 -1.72
N SER A 67 1.37 14.75 -0.83
CA SER A 67 1.55 16.07 -0.23
C SER A 67 2.92 16.64 -0.57
N SER A 68 2.97 17.93 -0.92
CA SER A 68 4.20 18.69 -1.13
C SER A 68 4.91 19.05 0.17
N ASP A 69 4.26 18.88 1.32
CA ASP A 69 4.79 19.35 2.61
C ASP A 69 5.85 18.41 3.17
N PHE A 70 5.80 17.14 2.78
CA PHE A 70 6.83 16.17 3.06
C PHE A 70 7.75 16.07 1.85
N ASP A 71 8.98 16.58 2.01
CA ASP A 71 10.06 16.38 1.06
C ASP A 71 10.42 14.89 1.03
N CYS A 72 9.68 14.12 0.22
CA CYS A 72 9.83 12.69 0.01
C CYS A 72 9.69 12.35 -1.48
N ASP A 73 10.29 11.25 -1.89
CA ASP A 73 10.28 10.81 -3.29
C ASP A 73 9.07 9.91 -3.60
N CYS A 74 8.50 9.26 -2.59
CA CYS A 74 7.31 8.42 -2.71
C CYS A 74 6.59 8.20 -1.38
N ASP A 75 5.28 7.93 -1.48
CA ASP A 75 4.44 7.42 -0.40
C ASP A 75 4.33 5.90 -0.50
N VAL A 76 4.53 5.22 0.63
CA VAL A 76 4.50 3.76 0.72
C VAL A 76 3.43 3.32 1.70
N TYR A 77 2.43 2.62 1.18
CA TYR A 77 1.37 2.00 1.97
C TYR A 77 1.55 0.50 1.99
N LEU A 78 1.45 -0.13 3.17
CA LEU A 78 1.55 -1.58 3.28
C LEU A 78 0.68 -2.11 4.41
N TRP A 79 0.13 -3.29 4.16
CA TRP A 79 -0.70 -4.00 5.13
C TRP A 79 -0.58 -5.51 4.96
N ILE A 80 -0.86 -6.20 6.07
CA ILE A 80 -1.04 -7.63 6.09
C ILE A 80 -2.42 -8.00 6.66
N GLY A 81 -2.95 -9.12 6.19
CA GLY A 81 -4.24 -9.66 6.57
C GLY A 81 -4.31 -10.00 8.05
N ALA A 82 -5.54 -10.08 8.57
CA ALA A 82 -5.75 -10.15 10.00
C ALA A 82 -5.17 -11.38 10.70
N GLU A 83 -5.00 -12.48 9.97
CA GLU A 83 -4.45 -13.74 10.48
C GLU A 83 -2.93 -13.74 10.61
N ASP A 84 -2.25 -12.78 9.96
CA ASP A 84 -0.80 -12.81 9.71
C ASP A 84 -0.09 -11.57 10.31
N THR A 85 -0.72 -10.86 11.25
CA THR A 85 -0.25 -9.56 11.79
C THR A 85 1.14 -9.58 12.42
N THR A 86 1.60 -10.74 12.88
CA THR A 86 2.95 -10.90 13.44
C THR A 86 4.06 -10.63 12.40
N LEU A 87 3.74 -10.71 11.11
CA LEU A 87 4.68 -10.45 10.01
C LEU A 87 4.72 -8.97 9.60
N ASP A 88 3.87 -8.11 10.16
CA ASP A 88 3.76 -6.70 9.76
C ASP A 88 5.10 -5.94 9.89
N ASN A 89 5.79 -6.13 11.01
CA ASN A 89 7.12 -5.53 11.24
C ASN A 89 8.18 -6.09 10.27
N LEU A 90 8.14 -7.39 9.98
CA LEU A 90 9.05 -8.01 9.03
C LEU A 90 8.84 -7.46 7.62
N LEU A 91 7.58 -7.31 7.21
CA LEU A 91 7.19 -6.73 5.94
C LEU A 91 7.70 -5.29 5.84
N TYR A 92 7.43 -4.46 6.85
CA TYR A 92 7.88 -3.07 6.89
C TYR A 92 9.41 -2.95 6.72
N GLN A 93 10.19 -3.74 7.46
CA GLN A 93 11.65 -3.73 7.36
C GLN A 93 12.13 -4.21 5.98
N THR A 94 11.51 -5.26 5.45
CA THR A 94 11.86 -5.85 4.15
C THR A 94 11.61 -4.86 3.01
N ILE A 95 10.42 -4.23 2.99
CA ILE A 95 10.07 -3.23 1.96
C ILE A 95 10.94 -1.99 2.09
N THR A 96 11.19 -1.50 3.31
CA THR A 96 12.09 -0.35 3.52
C THR A 96 13.50 -0.64 2.98
N HIS A 97 14.05 -1.82 3.27
CA HIS A 97 15.37 -2.21 2.77
C HIS A 97 15.40 -2.36 1.25
N TRP A 98 14.40 -3.02 0.68
CA TRP A 98 14.29 -3.22 -0.77
C TRP A 98 14.17 -1.89 -1.53
N LEU A 99 13.33 -0.96 -1.07
CA LEU A 99 13.20 0.36 -1.68
C LEU A 99 14.51 1.14 -1.63
N LYS A 100 15.22 1.13 -0.49
CA LYS A 100 16.51 1.83 -0.36
C LYS A 100 17.65 1.24 -1.19
N THR A 101 17.55 -0.01 -1.61
CA THR A 101 18.64 -0.72 -2.29
C THR A 101 18.40 -0.94 -3.78
N ALA A 102 17.14 -1.11 -4.18
CA ALA A 102 16.76 -1.42 -5.56
C ALA A 102 16.09 -0.25 -6.29
N TRP A 103 15.65 0.78 -5.57
CA TRP A 103 14.96 1.94 -6.15
C TRP A 103 15.79 3.21 -6.01
N PRO A 104 15.65 4.17 -6.93
CA PRO A 104 16.36 5.44 -6.89
C PRO A 104 15.77 6.45 -5.90
N PHE A 105 15.18 5.99 -4.79
CA PHE A 105 14.56 6.84 -3.78
C PHE A 105 15.55 7.17 -2.66
N SER A 106 15.62 8.45 -2.31
CA SER A 106 16.40 8.97 -1.19
C SER A 106 15.55 9.09 0.08
N LYS A 107 14.27 9.46 -0.06
CA LYS A 107 13.35 9.74 1.03
C LYS A 107 12.03 9.01 0.84
N LEU A 108 11.71 8.14 1.79
CA LEU A 108 10.49 7.33 1.79
C LEU A 108 9.55 7.84 2.88
N ALA A 109 8.29 8.08 2.53
CA ALA A 109 7.23 8.30 3.50
C ALA A 109 6.41 7.01 3.67
N PHE A 110 6.05 6.68 4.91
CA PHE A 110 5.06 5.65 5.22
C PHE A 110 3.91 6.32 5.97
N PRO A 111 2.98 6.95 5.22
CA PRO A 111 1.80 7.55 5.82
C PRO A 111 1.08 6.52 6.69
N SER A 112 0.55 6.93 7.85
CA SER A 112 0.00 6.09 8.92
C SER A 112 0.98 5.37 9.84
N ARG A 113 2.28 5.34 9.53
CA ARG A 113 3.30 4.65 10.35
C ARG A 113 4.35 5.58 10.93
N ASN A 114 5.00 6.36 10.07
CA ASN A 114 6.07 7.29 10.47
C ASN A 114 5.77 8.74 10.10
N VAL A 115 4.72 8.98 9.33
CA VAL A 115 4.20 10.29 8.95
C VAL A 115 2.69 10.32 9.21
N ALA A 116 2.22 11.35 9.92
CA ALA A 116 0.79 11.56 10.13
C ALA A 116 0.14 12.09 8.84
N PHE A 117 -1.09 11.67 8.56
CA PHE A 117 -1.88 12.31 7.50
C PHE A 117 -2.23 13.73 7.92
N ASN A 118 -1.99 14.70 7.05
CA ASN A 118 -2.58 16.03 7.22
C ASN A 118 -4.05 15.95 6.81
N THR A 119 -4.94 16.23 7.76
CA THR A 119 -6.31 16.67 7.49
C THR A 119 -6.25 18.16 7.20
N GLU A 120 -6.34 18.56 5.94
CA GLU A 120 -6.78 19.92 5.61
C GLU A 120 -8.22 20.15 6.07
#